data_AF-C4YUP8-F1
#
_entry.id   AF-C4YUP8-F1
#
_cell.length_a   1.000
_cell.length_b   1.000
_cell.length_c   1.000
_cell.angle_alpha   90.00
_cell.angle_beta   90.00
_cell.angle_gamma   90.00
#
_symmetry.space_group_name_H-M   'P 1'
#
loop_
_entity.id
_entity.type
_entity.pdbx_description
1 polymer ?
#
loop_
_entity_poly.entity_id
_entity_poly.type
_entity_poly.pdbx_seq_one_letter_code
_entity_poly.pdbx_strand_id
1 'polypeptide(L)'
;MSCSKDNLRKLVNNGDIIAHLKQSRKHIEFKEKVNNIIQIYDDNKDNPTAIVKVEAKLKEVGKWCEETTKMDNNPIWKNIGNFIKYSFTGDKAKAAFYKDAIKNSTQNTKKAIAEIQKSLTNPSPHSSNVPPSKNKGERYRS
;
A
#
# COMPACT_ATOMS: atom_id res chain seq x y z
N MET A 1 -13.00 -16.32 18.39
CA MET A 1 -12.48 -16.25 17.00
C MET A 1 -12.92 -15.01 16.21
N SER A 2 -13.84 -14.18 16.72
CA SER A 2 -14.30 -12.91 16.10
C SER A 2 -13.19 -11.92 15.74
N CYS A 3 -12.10 -11.89 16.51
CA CYS A 3 -10.97 -10.96 16.32
C CYS A 3 -10.29 -11.05 14.93
N SER A 4 -10.19 -12.26 14.33
CA SER A 4 -9.44 -12.44 13.08
C SER A 4 -10.20 -11.95 11.85
N LYS A 5 -11.54 -12.10 11.81
CA LYS A 5 -12.39 -11.58 10.72
C LYS A 5 -12.46 -10.06 10.72
N ASP A 6 -12.60 -9.46 11.91
CA ASP A 6 -12.66 -8.00 12.05
C ASP A 6 -11.35 -7.33 11.63
N ASN A 7 -10.22 -7.99 11.88
CA ASN A 7 -8.92 -7.54 11.40
C ASN A 7 -8.85 -7.54 9.86
N LEU A 8 -9.38 -8.56 9.19
CA LEU A 8 -9.47 -8.60 7.73
C LEU A 8 -10.37 -7.49 7.18
N ARG A 9 -11.57 -7.29 7.76
CA ARG A 9 -12.49 -6.22 7.36
C ARG A 9 -11.86 -4.84 7.53
N LYS A 10 -11.14 -4.61 8.64
CA LYS A 10 -10.41 -3.35 8.88
C LYS A 10 -9.28 -3.15 7.87
N LEU A 11 -8.59 -4.22 7.48
CA LEU A 11 -7.49 -4.16 6.53
C LEU A 11 -7.96 -3.73 5.13
N VAL A 12 -8.99 -4.36 4.58
CA VAL A 12 -9.47 -4.09 3.21
C VAL A 12 -10.25 -2.80 3.05
N ASN A 13 -10.78 -2.26 4.15
CA ASN A 13 -11.49 -0.98 4.16
C ASN A 13 -10.62 0.18 4.67
N ASN A 14 -9.33 -0.07 4.94
CA ASN A 14 -8.42 0.99 5.32
C ASN A 14 -8.10 1.86 4.10
N GLY A 15 -8.60 3.09 4.10
CA GLY A 15 -8.43 4.04 2.99
C GLY A 15 -6.97 4.32 2.63
N ASP A 16 -6.08 4.27 3.61
CA ASP A 16 -4.65 4.51 3.39
C ASP A 16 -4.01 3.35 2.64
N ILE A 17 -4.31 2.13 3.07
CA ILE A 17 -3.86 0.90 2.40
C ILE A 17 -4.42 0.87 0.99
N ILE A 18 -5.72 1.12 0.81
CA ILE A 18 -6.35 1.16 -0.52
C ILE A 18 -5.66 2.21 -1.40
N ALA A 19 -5.41 3.42 -0.90
CA ALA A 19 -4.75 4.47 -1.67
C ALA A 19 -3.34 4.08 -2.12
N HIS A 20 -2.58 3.40 -1.26
CA HIS A 20 -1.27 2.88 -1.61
C HIS A 20 -1.35 1.74 -2.63
N LEU A 21 -2.27 0.80 -2.44
CA LEU A 21 -2.45 -0.35 -3.34
C LEU A 21 -3.09 0.03 -4.70
N LYS A 22 -3.78 1.16 -4.79
CA LYS A 22 -4.34 1.69 -6.06
C LYS A 22 -3.25 1.90 -7.12
N GLN A 23 -2.02 2.17 -6.70
CA GLN A 23 -0.88 2.37 -7.60
C GLN A 23 -0.57 1.12 -8.44
N SER A 24 -0.79 -0.09 -7.92
CA SER A 24 -0.53 -1.33 -8.67
C SER A 24 -1.76 -1.96 -9.33
N ARG A 25 -2.94 -1.33 -9.21
CA ARG A 25 -4.26 -1.88 -9.64
C ARG A 25 -4.65 -3.22 -8.99
N LYS A 26 -3.77 -3.88 -8.22
CA LYS A 26 -4.01 -5.14 -7.50
C LYS A 26 -4.91 -5.00 -6.28
N HIS A 27 -5.26 -3.78 -5.87
CA HIS A 27 -6.16 -3.53 -4.74
C HIS A 27 -7.57 -4.15 -4.91
N ILE A 28 -8.07 -4.24 -6.15
CA ILE A 28 -9.38 -4.86 -6.46
C ILE A 28 -9.30 -6.36 -6.19
N GLU A 29 -8.33 -7.03 -6.81
CA GLU A 29 -8.09 -8.46 -6.65
C GLU A 29 -7.82 -8.82 -5.17
N PHE A 30 -7.05 -8.00 -4.46
CA PHE A 30 -6.83 -8.17 -3.02
C PHE A 30 -8.14 -8.13 -2.22
N LYS A 31 -8.98 -7.11 -2.47
CA LYS A 31 -10.26 -6.94 -1.79
C LYS A 31 -11.19 -8.11 -2.07
N GLU A 32 -11.27 -8.59 -3.32
CA GLU A 32 -12.08 -9.75 -3.69
C GLU A 32 -11.64 -11.01 -2.95
N LYS A 33 -10.33 -11.31 -2.92
CA LYS A 33 -9.80 -12.48 -2.22
C LYS A 33 -10.09 -12.46 -0.72
N VAL A 34 -9.95 -11.31 -0.06
CA VAL A 34 -10.25 -11.18 1.37
C VAL A 34 -11.75 -11.24 1.64
N ASN A 35 -12.58 -10.63 0.78
CA ASN A 35 -14.04 -10.74 0.88
C ASN A 35 -14.51 -12.19 0.74
N ASN A 36 -13.89 -12.97 -0.15
CA ASN A 36 -14.17 -14.39 -0.30
C ASN A 36 -13.90 -15.16 1.01
N ILE A 37 -12.78 -14.87 1.71
CA ILE A 37 -12.48 -15.46 3.02
C ILE A 37 -13.54 -15.09 4.06
N ILE A 38 -13.93 -13.81 4.11
CA ILE A 38 -14.95 -13.31 5.05
C ILE A 38 -16.29 -14.01 4.78
N GLN A 39 -16.67 -14.15 3.51
CA GLN A 39 -17.91 -14.81 3.11
C GLN A 39 -17.90 -16.29 3.50
N ILE A 40 -16.82 -17.03 3.23
CA ILE A 40 -16.72 -18.44 3.66
C ILE A 40 -16.86 -18.57 5.18
N TYR A 41 -16.28 -17.63 5.94
CA TYR A 41 -16.43 -17.61 7.39
C TYR A 41 -17.88 -17.34 7.82
N ASP A 42 -18.54 -16.35 7.22
CA ASP A 42 -19.92 -15.97 7.56
C ASP A 42 -20.92 -17.06 7.18
N ASP A 43 -20.77 -17.68 6.00
CA ASP A 43 -21.66 -18.73 5.48
C ASP A 43 -21.56 -20.05 6.26
N ASN A 44 -20.46 -20.25 7.00
CA ASN A 44 -20.18 -21.53 7.65
C ASN A 44 -19.83 -21.37 9.14
N LYS A 45 -20.24 -20.28 9.79
CA LYS A 45 -19.95 -20.00 11.19
C LYS A 45 -20.36 -21.15 12.15
N ASP A 46 -21.35 -21.94 11.75
CA ASP A 46 -21.92 -23.06 12.53
C ASP A 46 -21.36 -24.43 12.07
N ASN A 47 -20.48 -24.46 11.06
CA ASN A 47 -19.87 -25.69 10.52
C ASN A 47 -18.35 -25.75 10.84
N PRO A 48 -17.90 -26.65 11.73
CA PRO A 48 -16.50 -26.75 12.12
C PRO A 48 -15.56 -27.09 10.94
N THR A 49 -16.07 -27.72 9.89
CA THR A 49 -15.29 -28.06 8.67
C THR A 49 -14.89 -26.83 7.85
N ALA A 50 -15.55 -25.69 8.06
CA ALA A 50 -15.26 -24.49 7.31
C ALA A 50 -14.04 -23.72 7.79
N ILE A 51 -13.61 -23.96 9.03
CA ILE A 51 -12.34 -23.43 9.53
C ILE A 51 -11.19 -23.90 8.62
N VAL A 52 -11.21 -25.16 8.18
CA VAL A 52 -10.21 -25.72 7.25
C VAL A 52 -10.26 -25.02 5.90
N LYS A 53 -11.45 -24.69 5.38
CA LYS A 53 -11.61 -23.94 4.13
C LYS A 53 -11.09 -22.51 4.24
N VAL A 54 -11.37 -21.84 5.36
CA VAL A 54 -10.86 -20.49 5.66
C VAL A 54 -9.34 -20.52 5.75
N GLU A 55 -8.75 -21.47 6.46
CA GLU A 55 -7.30 -21.64 6.55
C GLU A 55 -6.62 -21.89 5.20
N ALA A 56 -7.23 -22.72 4.34
CA ALA A 56 -6.73 -22.95 2.98
C ALA A 56 -6.72 -21.65 2.16
N LYS A 57 -7.82 -20.89 2.18
CA LYS A 57 -7.93 -19.61 1.46
C LYS A 57 -6.98 -18.55 2.00
N LEU A 58 -6.73 -18.53 3.31
CA LEU A 58 -5.72 -17.63 3.90
C LEU A 58 -4.31 -17.95 3.42
N LYS A 59 -3.96 -19.23 3.29
CA LYS A 59 -2.67 -19.65 2.72
C LYS A 59 -2.55 -19.23 1.25
N GLU A 60 -3.60 -19.38 0.45
CA GLU A 60 -3.64 -18.89 -0.94
C GLU A 60 -3.38 -17.37 -1.01
N VAL A 61 -4.06 -16.58 -0.17
CA VAL A 61 -3.86 -15.12 -0.13
C VAL A 61 -2.45 -14.75 0.35
N GLY A 62 -1.92 -15.45 1.34
CA GLY A 62 -0.54 -15.26 1.78
C GLY A 62 0.47 -15.48 0.67
N LYS A 63 0.34 -16.58 -0.09
CA LYS A 63 1.19 -16.88 -1.24
C LYS A 63 1.05 -15.83 -2.34
N TRP A 64 -0.17 -15.42 -2.65
CA TRP A 64 -0.42 -14.36 -3.63
C TRP A 64 0.23 -13.03 -3.22
N CYS A 65 0.24 -12.69 -1.92
CA CYS A 65 0.95 -11.51 -1.43
C CYS A 65 2.48 -11.62 -1.62
N GLU A 66 3.07 -12.79 -1.40
CA GLU A 66 4.50 -13.03 -1.65
C GLU A 66 4.85 -12.88 -3.14
N GLU A 67 4.03 -13.45 -4.03
CA GLU A 67 4.20 -13.33 -5.49
C GLU A 67 4.04 -11.87 -5.95
N THR A 68 3.02 -11.18 -5.43
CA THR A 68 2.78 -9.76 -5.76
C THR A 68 3.89 -8.85 -5.25
N THR A 69 4.50 -9.17 -4.10
CA THR A 69 5.71 -8.46 -3.63
C THR A 69 6.83 -8.51 -4.66
N LYS A 70 7.04 -9.67 -5.30
CA LYS A 70 8.10 -9.86 -6.32
C LYS A 70 7.77 -9.12 -7.61
N MET A 71 6.50 -9.11 -8.03
CA MET A 71 6.06 -8.45 -9.27
C MET A 71 6.04 -6.93 -9.15
N ASP A 72 5.48 -6.40 -8.06
CA ASP A 72 5.30 -4.96 -7.86
C ASP A 72 6.56 -4.30 -7.25
N ASN A 73 7.55 -5.09 -6.82
CA ASN A 73 8.68 -4.68 -5.99
C ASN A 73 8.26 -3.83 -4.78
N ASN A 74 7.06 -4.10 -4.24
CA ASN A 74 6.47 -3.34 -3.15
C ASN A 74 6.43 -4.19 -1.87
N PRO A 75 7.27 -3.89 -0.86
CA PRO A 75 7.36 -4.67 0.37
C PRO A 75 6.09 -4.62 1.23
N ILE A 76 5.14 -3.71 0.95
CA ILE A 76 3.86 -3.66 1.67
C ILE A 76 3.07 -4.96 1.52
N TRP A 77 3.17 -5.62 0.37
CA TRP A 77 2.47 -6.89 0.11
C TRP A 77 2.96 -7.99 1.03
N LYS A 78 4.28 -8.10 1.24
CA LYS A 78 4.88 -9.03 2.20
C LYS A 78 4.37 -8.77 3.62
N ASN A 79 4.25 -7.50 4.02
CA ASN A 79 3.73 -7.14 5.34
C ASN A 79 2.23 -7.48 5.48
N ILE A 80 1.43 -7.26 4.44
CA ILE A 80 0.02 -7.67 4.37
C ILE A 80 -0.12 -9.20 4.50
N GLY A 81 0.65 -9.97 3.72
CA GLY A 81 0.63 -11.43 3.79
C GLY A 81 1.00 -11.96 5.18
N ASN A 82 2.04 -11.38 5.80
CA ASN A 82 2.42 -11.71 7.16
C ASN A 82 1.35 -11.33 8.19
N PHE A 83 0.75 -10.13 8.07
CA PHE A 83 -0.34 -9.72 8.95
C PHE A 83 -1.51 -10.72 8.89
N ILE A 84 -1.90 -11.14 7.69
CA ILE A 84 -2.94 -12.15 7.49
C ILE A 84 -2.52 -13.47 8.15
N LYS A 85 -1.33 -14.00 7.85
CA LYS A 85 -0.82 -15.24 8.46
C LYS A 85 -0.90 -15.20 9.99
N TYR A 86 -0.30 -14.19 10.62
CA TYR A 86 -0.22 -14.13 12.09
C TYR A 86 -1.55 -13.79 12.77
N SER A 87 -2.46 -13.12 12.08
CA SER A 87 -3.83 -12.90 12.57
C SER A 87 -4.62 -14.21 12.74
N PHE A 88 -4.22 -15.28 12.04
CA PHE A 88 -4.90 -16.57 12.08
C PHE A 88 -4.13 -17.68 12.81
N THR A 89 -2.81 -17.58 12.93
CA THR A 89 -2.04 -18.49 13.80
C THR A 89 -2.15 -18.16 15.29
N GLY A 90 -2.85 -17.08 15.65
CA GLY A 90 -3.03 -16.65 17.04
C GLY A 90 -1.84 -15.88 17.63
N ASP A 91 -0.79 -15.61 16.84
CA ASP A 91 0.38 -14.82 17.27
C ASP A 91 0.06 -13.32 17.21
N LYS A 92 -0.61 -12.85 18.26
CA LYS A 92 -1.10 -11.46 18.38
C LYS A 92 0.02 -10.43 18.34
N ALA A 93 1.21 -10.75 18.87
CA ALA A 93 2.34 -9.84 18.90
C ALA A 93 2.89 -9.59 17.49
N LYS A 94 3.08 -10.66 16.70
CA LYS A 94 3.48 -10.51 15.29
C LYS A 94 2.39 -9.85 14.46
N ALA A 95 1.12 -10.19 14.69
CA ALA A 95 0.01 -9.52 14.00
C ALA A 95 0.00 -8.01 14.28
N ALA A 96 0.22 -7.58 15.53
CA ALA A 96 0.35 -6.17 15.87
C ALA A 96 1.55 -5.50 15.18
N PHE A 97 2.73 -6.15 15.21
CA PHE A 97 3.92 -5.66 14.54
C PHE A 97 3.69 -5.40 13.04
N TYR A 98 3.14 -6.37 12.31
CA TYR A 98 2.91 -6.21 10.87
C TYR A 98 1.81 -5.19 10.57
N LYS A 99 0.81 -5.05 11.44
CA LYS A 99 -0.19 -3.98 11.34
C LYS A 99 0.46 -2.60 11.42
N ASP A 100 1.37 -2.41 12.38
CA ASP A 100 2.10 -1.15 12.54
C ASP A 100 3.07 -0.90 11.38
N ALA A 101 3.74 -1.94 10.88
CA ALA A 101 4.60 -1.84 9.70
C ALA A 101 3.83 -1.37 8.46
N ILE A 102 2.62 -1.90 8.23
CA ILE A 102 1.75 -1.47 7.13
C ILE A 102 1.37 0.00 7.30
N LYS A 103 0.94 0.40 8.51
CA LYS A 103 0.58 1.79 8.81
C LYS A 103 1.74 2.76 8.55
N ASN A 104 2.93 2.44 9.07
CA ASN A 104 4.12 3.28 8.92
C ASN A 104 4.56 3.40 7.46
N SER A 105 4.55 2.30 6.70
CA SER A 105 4.84 2.31 5.26
C SER A 105 3.93 3.30 4.53
N THR A 106 2.64 3.27 4.86
CA THR A 106 1.64 4.10 4.21
C THR A 106 1.78 5.59 4.59
N GLN A 107 2.11 5.89 5.85
CA GLN A 107 2.38 7.25 6.30
C GLN A 107 3.63 7.84 5.64
N ASN A 108 4.70 7.06 5.52
CA ASN A 108 5.94 7.49 4.87
C ASN A 108 5.70 7.81 3.39
N THR A 109 4.94 6.98 2.67
CA THR A 109 4.56 7.27 1.28
C THR A 109 3.74 8.56 1.17
N LYS A 110 2.75 8.78 2.05
CA LYS A 110 1.97 10.02 2.06
C LYS A 110 2.85 11.26 2.25
N LYS A 111 3.79 11.20 3.20
CA LYS A 111 4.71 12.31 3.48
C LYS A 111 5.59 12.62 2.28
N ALA A 112 6.17 11.60 1.64
CA ALA A 112 6.99 11.77 0.44
C ALA A 112 6.20 12.38 -0.73
N ILE A 113 4.95 11.94 -0.96
CA ILE A 113 4.08 12.54 -1.99
C ILE A 113 3.81 14.02 -1.71
N ALA A 114 3.52 14.37 -0.44
CA ALA A 114 3.27 15.76 -0.05
C ALA A 114 4.51 16.66 -0.23
N GLU A 115 5.71 16.15 0.08
CA GLU A 115 6.98 16.87 -0.14
C GLU A 115 7.26 17.08 -1.63
N ILE A 116 7.02 16.06 -2.47
CA ILE A 116 7.13 16.17 -3.93
C ILE A 116 6.13 17.20 -4.47
N GLN A 117 4.86 17.13 -4.06
CA GLN A 117 3.83 18.08 -4.48
C GLN A 117 4.18 19.52 -4.08
N LYS A 118 4.63 19.74 -2.85
CA LYS A 118 5.08 21.05 -2.37
C LYS A 118 6.23 21.60 -3.22
N SER A 119 7.16 20.74 -3.61
CA SER A 119 8.29 21.08 -4.48
C SER A 119 7.87 21.41 -5.91
N LEU A 120 6.74 20.85 -6.39
CA LEU A 120 6.17 21.13 -7.71
C LEU A 120 5.31 22.41 -7.73
N THR A 121 4.64 22.75 -6.61
CA THR A 121 3.80 23.96 -6.50
C THR A 121 4.57 25.22 -6.13
N ASN A 122 5.79 25.10 -5.61
CA ASN A 122 6.71 26.22 -5.49
C ASN A 122 7.53 26.30 -6.78
N PRO A 123 7.24 27.23 -7.71
CA PRO A 123 8.17 27.48 -8.81
C PRO A 123 9.49 27.89 -8.16
N SER A 124 10.54 27.09 -8.41
CA SER A 124 11.90 27.50 -8.11
C SER A 124 12.07 28.92 -8.63
N PRO A 125 12.52 29.90 -7.82
CA PRO A 125 12.85 31.19 -8.37
C PRO A 125 13.99 30.93 -9.34
N HIS A 126 13.68 30.86 -10.63
CA HIS A 126 14.67 30.95 -11.67
C HIS A 126 15.34 32.29 -11.44
N SER A 127 16.48 32.24 -10.76
CA SER A 127 17.49 33.28 -10.78
C SER A 127 18.02 33.31 -12.21
N SER A 128 17.25 33.94 -13.10
CA SER A 128 17.70 34.36 -14.41
C SER A 128 18.73 35.47 -14.22
N ASN A 129 19.91 35.13 -13.72
CA ASN A 129 21.11 35.94 -13.87
C ASN A 129 21.62 35.73 -15.30
N VAL A 130 20.84 36.18 -16.28
CA VAL A 130 21.36 36.48 -17.60
C VAL A 130 21.86 37.93 -17.50
N PRO A 131 23.18 38.17 -17.54
CA PRO A 131 23.69 39.54 -17.59
C PRO A 131 23.11 40.21 -18.84
N PRO A 132 22.66 41.47 -18.77
CA PRO A 132 22.22 42.18 -19.96
C PRO A 132 23.41 42.29 -20.93
N SER A 133 23.30 41.61 -22.07
CA SER A 133 24.25 41.73 -23.16
C SER A 133 24.26 43.17 -23.66
N LYS A 134 25.36 43.88 -23.41
CA LYS A 134 25.59 45.22 -23.96
C LYS A 134 25.98 45.09 -25.43
N ASN A 135 25.00 44.99 -26.32
CA ASN A 135 25.24 45.28 -27.74
C ASN A 135 25.39 46.80 -27.90
N LYS A 136 26.63 47.30 -27.76
CA LYS A 136 26.99 48.59 -28.37
C LYS A 136 27.26 48.32 -29.85
N GLY A 137 26.33 48.75 -30.70
CA GLY A 137 26.54 48.82 -32.13
C GLY A 137 27.60 49.88 -32.44
N GLU A 138 28.79 49.44 -32.81
CA GLU A 138 29.79 50.28 -33.47
C GLU A 138 29.63 50.06 -34.98
N ARG A 139 28.79 50.91 -35.57
CA ARG A 139 28.84 51.22 -37.00
C ARG A 139 30.19 51.90 -37.26
N TYR A 140 31.13 51.20 -37.88
CA TYR A 140 32.13 51.87 -38.69
C TYR A 140 31.60 51.97 -40.12
N ARG A 141 31.30 53.21 -40.51
CA ARG A 141 31.03 53.63 -41.89
C ARG A 141 32.25 54.45 -42.31
N SER A 142 32.73 54.15 -43.52
CA SER A 142 33.70 54.87 -44.35
C SER A 142 35.18 54.68 -44.01
#